data_AF-A0A929QJL7-F1
#
_entry.id   AF-A0A929QJL7-F1
#
_cell.length_a   1.000
_cell.length_b   1.000
_cell.length_c   1.000
_cell.angle_alpha   90.00
_cell.angle_beta   90.00
_cell.angle_gamma   90.00
#
_symmetry.space_group_name_H-M   'P 1'
#
loop_
_entity.id
_entity.type
_entity.pdbx_description
1 polymer ?
#
loop_
_entity_poly.entity_id
_entity_poly.type
_entity_poly.pdbx_seq_one_letter_code
_entity_poly.pdbx_strand_id
1 'polypeptide(L)'
;MSQELEEAKELIDQHLDENLEDGELSAYELAQHLKTLKKHDEELFAKYLEKLDPEILGDVAIELPDHMLKDVIDTLPAEKIVEALEELESDDATDLLQYIEDIDEDKARELFNELDKENQNEILRLRSYDEDRAGAHMQTELFSAHLEEKLGSAVARLRQEKQEGKLENVSQLFIIDKNSVLQYAIPLEDLILFDFTKTLKQNIESTQIDHYKPHMANDMDLMQDVADMFQEYDLNVIAVTSSTGILLGRITYDDIHDYIQESATEQIYNLAGVDDESEEDDT
;
A
#
# COMPACT_ATOMS: atom_id res chain seq x y z
N MET A 1 30.60 19.65 -9.12
CA MET A 1 29.34 19.03 -8.69
C MET A 1 28.60 20.05 -7.85
N SER A 2 27.27 20.13 -7.99
CA SER A 2 26.42 20.94 -7.10
C SER A 2 26.59 20.44 -5.66
N GLN A 3 26.53 21.32 -4.67
CA GLN A 3 26.58 20.94 -3.25
C GLN A 3 25.42 19.97 -2.92
N GLU A 4 24.25 20.23 -3.51
CA GLU A 4 23.03 19.43 -3.40
C GLU A 4 23.19 18.02 -3.97
N LEU A 5 23.95 17.86 -5.06
CA LEU A 5 24.24 16.56 -5.66
C LEU A 5 25.14 15.70 -4.75
N GLU A 6 26.13 16.32 -4.10
CA GLU A 6 27.03 15.58 -3.20
C GLU A 6 26.27 15.14 -1.94
N GLU A 7 25.42 16.01 -1.41
CA GLU A 7 24.57 15.73 -0.24
C GLU A 7 23.58 14.59 -0.52
N ALA A 8 22.88 14.61 -1.66
CA ALA A 8 21.97 13.51 -2.05
C ALA A 8 22.69 12.16 -2.14
N LYS A 9 23.92 12.13 -2.68
CA LYS A 9 24.72 10.90 -2.77
C LYS A 9 25.15 10.40 -1.41
N GLU A 10 25.62 11.31 -0.55
CA GLU A 10 26.06 10.96 0.79
C GLU A 10 24.91 10.37 1.61
N LEU A 11 23.70 10.93 1.49
CA LEU A 11 22.52 10.43 2.18
C LEU A 11 22.06 9.06 1.66
N ILE A 12 22.00 8.86 0.34
CA ILE A 12 21.66 7.53 -0.21
C ILE A 12 22.75 6.50 0.12
N ASP A 13 24.04 6.85 0.04
CA ASP A 13 25.12 5.92 0.40
C ASP A 13 25.10 5.60 1.92
N GLN A 14 24.60 6.49 2.79
CA GLN A 14 24.37 6.20 4.20
C GLN A 14 23.22 5.22 4.40
N HIS A 15 22.10 5.41 3.69
CA HIS A 15 20.97 4.47 3.71
C HIS A 15 21.37 3.06 3.25
N LEU A 16 22.21 2.98 2.21
CA LEU A 16 22.70 1.71 1.67
C LEU A 16 23.78 1.02 2.53
N ASP A 17 24.31 1.68 3.57
CA ASP A 17 25.29 1.08 4.46
C ASP A 17 24.59 0.44 5.68
N GLU A 18 24.34 -0.87 5.58
CA GLU A 18 23.74 -1.71 6.65
C GLU A 18 24.46 -1.63 8.01
N ASN A 19 25.66 -1.04 8.08
CA ASN A 19 26.41 -0.88 9.33
C ASN A 19 26.11 0.42 10.09
N LEU A 20 25.28 1.31 9.55
CA LEU A 20 24.91 2.58 10.18
C LEU A 20 23.50 2.48 10.78
N GLU A 21 23.40 2.54 12.11
CA GLU A 21 22.11 2.58 12.83
C GLU A 21 21.33 3.90 12.62
N ASP A 22 22.00 4.96 12.13
CA ASP A 22 21.43 6.26 11.78
C ASP A 22 21.66 6.49 10.28
N GLY A 23 20.60 6.44 9.46
CA GLY A 23 20.72 6.62 8.00
C GLY A 23 19.55 6.09 7.17
N GLU A 24 18.56 5.45 7.77
CA GLU A 24 17.39 4.92 7.07
C GLU A 24 16.52 6.07 6.55
N LEU A 25 16.48 6.23 5.23
CA LEU A 25 15.63 7.18 4.53
C LEU A 25 14.30 6.52 4.20
N SER A 26 13.21 7.27 4.30
CA SER A 26 11.92 6.84 3.78
C SER A 26 11.94 6.74 2.25
N ALA A 27 11.00 5.97 1.68
CA ALA A 27 10.81 5.87 0.23
C ALA A 27 10.66 7.25 -0.44
N TYR A 28 9.84 8.13 0.17
CA TYR A 28 9.71 9.52 -0.25
C TYR A 28 11.06 10.26 -0.27
N GLU A 29 11.87 10.19 0.80
CA GLU A 29 13.17 10.86 0.86
C GLU A 29 14.15 10.32 -0.18
N LEU A 30 14.19 9.00 -0.37
CA LEU A 30 14.97 8.35 -1.42
C LEU A 30 14.54 8.83 -2.81
N ALA A 31 13.23 8.88 -3.08
CA ALA A 31 12.70 9.39 -4.34
C ALA A 31 13.12 10.86 -4.57
N GLN A 32 13.07 11.72 -3.55
CA GLN A 32 13.53 13.12 -3.68
C GLN A 32 15.04 13.23 -3.98
N HIS A 33 15.86 12.41 -3.33
CA HIS A 33 17.29 12.37 -3.61
C HIS A 33 17.58 11.80 -5.00
N LEU A 34 16.86 10.76 -5.44
CA LEU A 34 16.95 10.22 -6.80
C LEU A 34 16.52 11.24 -7.86
N LYS A 35 15.44 11.99 -7.65
CA LYS A 35 15.02 13.13 -8.50
C LYS A 35 16.16 14.15 -8.64
N THR A 36 16.84 14.43 -7.52
CA THR A 36 18.02 15.31 -7.51
C THR A 36 19.18 14.73 -8.32
N LEU A 37 19.44 13.42 -8.21
CA LEU A 37 20.44 12.74 -9.03
C LEU A 37 20.07 12.83 -10.52
N LYS A 38 18.85 12.46 -10.91
CA LYS A 38 18.38 12.47 -12.31
C LYS A 38 18.53 13.83 -12.96
N LYS A 39 18.17 14.89 -12.25
CA LYS A 39 18.29 16.29 -12.71
C LYS A 39 19.73 16.70 -13.05
N HIS A 40 20.72 16.11 -12.37
CA HIS A 40 22.12 16.51 -12.47
C HIS A 40 23.01 15.52 -13.25
N ASP A 41 22.72 14.24 -13.17
CA ASP A 41 23.52 13.14 -13.71
C ASP A 41 22.65 11.87 -13.86
N GLU A 42 22.20 11.62 -15.08
CA GLU A 42 21.33 10.49 -15.43
C GLU A 42 22.02 9.12 -15.23
N GLU A 43 23.32 9.02 -15.55
CA GLU A 43 24.09 7.79 -15.30
C GLU A 43 24.19 7.50 -13.80
N LEU A 44 24.26 8.56 -13.00
CA LEU A 44 24.30 8.44 -11.55
C LEU A 44 22.95 8.01 -10.97
N PHE A 45 21.84 8.58 -11.46
CA PHE A 45 20.50 8.13 -11.08
C PHE A 45 20.35 6.62 -11.31
N ALA A 46 20.63 6.15 -12.53
CA ALA A 46 20.54 4.73 -12.88
C ALA A 46 21.39 3.86 -11.96
N LYS A 47 22.64 4.29 -11.69
CA LYS A 47 23.54 3.57 -10.79
C LYS A 47 23.02 3.47 -9.36
N TYR A 48 22.39 4.51 -8.81
CA TYR A 48 21.87 4.45 -7.43
C TYR A 48 20.56 3.69 -7.36
N LEU A 49 19.70 3.79 -8.38
CA LEU A 49 18.50 2.99 -8.50
C LEU A 49 18.82 1.49 -8.53
N GLU A 50 19.84 1.07 -9.28
CA GLU A 50 20.32 -0.32 -9.30
C GLU A 50 20.78 -0.84 -7.93
N LYS A 51 21.23 0.05 -7.02
CA LYS A 51 21.73 -0.33 -5.69
C LYS A 51 20.63 -0.50 -4.64
N LEU A 52 19.45 0.08 -4.83
CA LEU A 52 18.36 -0.03 -3.85
C LEU A 52 17.96 -1.49 -3.66
N ASP A 53 17.59 -1.87 -2.44
CA ASP A 53 17.04 -3.21 -2.18
C ASP A 53 15.62 -3.31 -2.79
N PRO A 54 15.23 -4.44 -3.40
CA PRO A 54 13.84 -4.68 -3.79
C PRO A 54 12.81 -4.32 -2.72
N GLU A 55 13.10 -4.58 -1.44
CA GLU A 55 12.19 -4.32 -0.31
C GLU A 55 11.69 -2.86 -0.24
N ILE A 56 12.52 -1.87 -0.63
CA ILE A 56 12.13 -0.45 -0.64
C ILE A 56 11.94 0.11 -2.05
N LEU A 57 12.33 -0.66 -3.06
CA LEU A 57 12.33 -0.19 -4.45
C LEU A 57 10.91 0.02 -4.97
N GLY A 58 9.96 -0.83 -4.57
CA GLY A 58 8.54 -0.69 -4.93
C GLY A 58 7.99 0.65 -4.47
N ASP A 59 8.09 0.93 -3.17
CA ASP A 59 7.64 2.19 -2.56
C ASP A 59 8.32 3.40 -3.21
N VAL A 60 9.63 3.30 -3.45
CA VAL A 60 10.37 4.39 -4.12
C VAL A 60 9.86 4.61 -5.54
N ALA A 61 9.48 3.56 -6.27
CA ALA A 61 8.95 3.67 -7.62
C ALA A 61 7.58 4.37 -7.64
N ILE A 62 6.73 4.12 -6.66
CA ILE A 62 5.42 4.79 -6.49
C ILE A 62 5.61 6.29 -6.19
N GLU A 63 6.61 6.63 -5.38
CA GLU A 63 6.93 8.03 -5.02
C GLU A 63 7.62 8.83 -6.14
N LEU A 64 8.09 8.15 -7.19
CA LEU A 64 8.69 8.80 -8.36
C LEU A 64 7.60 9.29 -9.33
N PRO A 65 7.78 10.46 -9.98
CA PRO A 65 6.83 10.91 -10.99
C PRO A 65 6.80 9.94 -12.18
N ASP A 66 5.66 9.84 -12.85
CA ASP A 66 5.40 8.90 -13.96
C ASP A 66 6.48 8.94 -15.05
N HIS A 67 6.94 10.14 -15.41
CA HIS A 67 7.99 10.31 -16.42
C HIS A 67 9.33 9.67 -16.01
N MET A 68 9.59 9.50 -14.71
CA MET A 68 10.76 8.80 -14.18
C MET A 68 10.52 7.29 -14.02
N LEU A 69 9.27 6.84 -13.93
CA LEU A 69 8.96 5.41 -13.86
C LEU A 69 9.46 4.67 -15.11
N LYS A 70 9.41 5.32 -16.27
CA LYS A 70 10.03 4.79 -17.49
C LYS A 70 11.53 4.52 -17.33
N ASP A 71 12.25 5.42 -16.65
CA ASP A 71 13.67 5.21 -16.39
C ASP A 71 13.89 4.02 -15.45
N VAL A 72 12.98 3.78 -14.51
CA VAL A 72 13.02 2.59 -13.64
C VAL A 72 12.87 1.32 -14.47
N ILE A 73 11.85 1.27 -15.34
CA ILE A 73 11.55 0.15 -16.22
C ILE A 73 12.73 -0.17 -17.17
N ASP A 74 13.35 0.87 -17.74
CA ASP A 74 14.45 0.73 -18.71
C ASP A 74 15.79 0.39 -18.05
N THR A 75 16.00 0.80 -16.79
CA THR A 75 17.26 0.62 -16.06
C THR A 75 17.33 -0.74 -15.37
N LEU A 76 16.24 -1.16 -14.72
CA LEU A 76 16.27 -2.32 -13.84
C LEU A 76 16.00 -3.64 -14.57
N PRO A 77 16.64 -4.73 -14.16
CA PRO A 77 16.31 -6.06 -14.68
C PRO A 77 14.89 -6.46 -14.27
N ALA A 78 14.21 -7.24 -15.11
CA ALA A 78 12.83 -7.68 -14.88
C ALA A 78 12.69 -8.36 -13.51
N GLU A 79 13.64 -9.23 -13.17
CA GLU A 79 13.63 -9.98 -11.92
C GLU A 79 13.60 -9.07 -10.69
N LYS A 80 14.30 -7.93 -10.73
CA LYS A 80 14.32 -6.99 -9.61
C LYS A 80 13.02 -6.19 -9.49
N ILE A 81 12.38 -5.88 -10.62
CA ILE A 81 11.07 -5.22 -10.62
C ILE A 81 10.00 -6.19 -10.12
N VAL A 82 10.09 -7.48 -10.47
CA VAL A 82 9.21 -8.54 -9.94
C VAL A 82 9.38 -8.65 -8.43
N GLU A 83 10.61 -8.74 -7.92
CA GLU A 83 10.87 -8.76 -6.48
C GLU A 83 10.28 -7.52 -5.79
N ALA A 84 10.47 -6.32 -6.36
CA ALA A 84 9.88 -5.08 -5.80
C ALA A 84 8.34 -5.08 -5.82
N LEU A 85 7.70 -5.63 -6.85
CA LEU A 85 6.24 -5.76 -6.93
C LEU A 85 5.68 -6.77 -5.91
N GLU A 86 6.46 -7.81 -5.56
CA GLU A 86 6.04 -8.82 -4.59
C GLU A 86 6.14 -8.33 -3.13
N GLU A 87 6.97 -7.32 -2.86
CA GLU A 87 7.13 -6.71 -1.53
C GLU A 87 6.09 -5.60 -1.25
N LEU A 88 5.43 -5.06 -2.27
CA LEU A 88 4.39 -4.02 -2.13
C LEU A 88 3.07 -4.56 -1.53
N GLU A 89 2.31 -3.68 -0.88
CA GLU A 89 0.90 -3.98 -0.54
C GLU A 89 0.08 -4.18 -1.84
N SER A 90 -0.99 -4.96 -1.78
CA SER A 90 -1.63 -5.50 -3.00
C SER A 90 -2.27 -4.44 -3.92
N ASP A 91 -2.75 -3.34 -3.36
CA ASP A 91 -3.21 -2.14 -4.06
C ASP A 91 -2.06 -1.43 -4.77
N ASP A 92 -1.00 -1.09 -4.04
CA ASP A 92 0.20 -0.46 -4.58
C ASP A 92 0.85 -1.28 -5.70
N ALA A 93 0.94 -2.60 -5.55
CA ALA A 93 1.44 -3.51 -6.58
C ALA A 93 0.54 -3.50 -7.83
N THR A 94 -0.77 -3.32 -7.64
CA THR A 94 -1.74 -3.23 -8.74
C THR A 94 -1.57 -1.93 -9.50
N ASP A 95 -1.46 -0.81 -8.78
CA ASP A 95 -1.33 0.53 -9.35
C ASP A 95 0.02 0.69 -10.07
N LEU A 96 1.12 0.26 -9.44
CA LEU A 96 2.44 0.28 -10.07
C LEU A 96 2.46 -0.55 -11.36
N LEU A 97 1.83 -1.73 -11.36
CA LEU A 97 1.75 -2.54 -12.58
C LEU A 97 0.88 -1.88 -13.67
N GLN A 98 -0.18 -1.17 -13.28
CA GLN A 98 -1.01 -0.40 -14.20
C GLN A 98 -0.22 0.76 -14.82
N TYR A 99 0.54 1.52 -14.02
CA TYR A 99 1.43 2.57 -14.52
C TYR A 99 2.51 2.02 -15.47
N ILE A 100 3.07 0.85 -15.17
CA ILE A 100 4.00 0.18 -16.09
C ILE A 100 3.28 -0.24 -17.39
N GLU A 101 2.03 -0.68 -17.33
CA GLU A 101 1.24 -1.07 -18.50
C GLU A 101 0.96 0.12 -19.43
N ASP A 102 0.71 1.29 -18.87
CA ASP A 102 0.50 2.54 -19.62
C ASP A 102 1.77 3.00 -20.35
N ILE A 103 2.95 2.69 -19.80
CA ILE A 103 4.26 3.01 -20.40
C ILE A 103 4.70 1.94 -21.41
N ASP A 104 4.63 0.66 -21.03
CA ASP A 104 5.04 -0.51 -21.82
C ASP A 104 4.19 -1.75 -21.47
N GLU A 105 3.10 -1.94 -22.22
CA GLU A 105 2.16 -3.06 -22.07
C GLU A 105 2.85 -4.44 -22.17
N ASP A 106 3.86 -4.59 -23.04
CA ASP A 106 4.56 -5.87 -23.20
C ASP A 106 5.41 -6.18 -21.98
N LYS A 107 6.02 -5.14 -21.38
CA LYS A 107 6.80 -5.26 -20.15
C LYS A 107 5.93 -5.54 -18.94
N ALA A 108 4.82 -4.84 -18.76
CA ALA A 108 3.86 -5.14 -17.68
C ALA A 108 3.38 -6.59 -17.75
N ARG A 109 3.08 -7.08 -18.97
CA ARG A 109 2.69 -8.47 -19.18
C ARG A 109 3.82 -9.46 -18.87
N GLU A 110 5.07 -9.13 -19.18
CA GLU A 110 6.23 -9.93 -18.79
C GLU A 110 6.30 -10.07 -17.27
N LEU A 111 6.34 -8.93 -16.56
CA LEU A 111 6.43 -8.84 -15.10
C LEU A 111 5.29 -9.59 -14.41
N PHE A 112 4.04 -9.34 -14.84
CA PHE A 112 2.86 -10.01 -14.29
C PHE A 112 2.93 -11.55 -14.39
N ASN A 113 3.52 -12.09 -15.46
CA ASN A 113 3.65 -13.54 -15.64
C ASN A 113 4.76 -14.15 -14.78
N GLU A 114 5.70 -13.34 -14.30
CA GLU A 114 6.81 -13.76 -13.43
C GLU A 114 6.45 -13.70 -11.96
N LEU A 115 5.50 -12.83 -11.57
CA LEU A 115 4.92 -12.80 -10.23
C LEU A 115 4.42 -14.17 -9.78
N ASP A 116 4.50 -14.39 -8.47
CA ASP A 116 3.91 -15.55 -7.84
C ASP A 116 2.38 -15.64 -8.03
N LYS A 117 1.80 -16.78 -7.63
CA LYS A 117 0.36 -17.01 -7.83
C LYS A 117 -0.51 -16.22 -6.86
N GLU A 118 0.00 -15.85 -5.71
CA GLU A 118 -0.72 -15.06 -4.70
C GLU A 118 -0.90 -13.64 -5.23
N ASN A 119 0.21 -12.93 -5.53
CA ASN A 119 0.19 -11.57 -6.07
C ASN A 119 -0.60 -11.48 -7.38
N GLN A 120 -0.45 -12.44 -8.30
CA GLN A 120 -1.25 -12.46 -9.54
C GLN A 120 -2.77 -12.51 -9.29
N ASN A 121 -3.21 -13.26 -8.27
CA ASN A 121 -4.64 -13.37 -7.97
C ASN A 121 -5.16 -12.11 -7.29
N GLU A 122 -4.34 -11.45 -6.47
CA GLU A 122 -4.66 -10.18 -5.81
C GLU A 122 -4.82 -9.07 -6.83
N ILE A 123 -3.82 -8.89 -7.70
CA ILE A 123 -3.85 -7.90 -8.79
C ILE A 123 -5.07 -8.14 -9.70
N LEU A 124 -5.31 -9.37 -10.15
CA LEU A 124 -6.48 -9.67 -11.00
C LEU A 124 -7.82 -9.39 -10.31
N ARG A 125 -7.86 -9.47 -8.99
CA ARG A 125 -9.04 -9.20 -8.20
C ARG A 125 -9.27 -7.70 -8.05
N LEU A 126 -8.24 -6.91 -7.75
CA LEU A 126 -8.35 -5.46 -7.62
C LEU A 126 -8.67 -4.81 -8.97
N ARG A 127 -7.99 -5.23 -10.06
CA ARG A 127 -8.29 -4.81 -11.45
C ARG A 127 -9.68 -5.21 -11.96
N SER A 128 -10.45 -6.00 -11.21
CA SER A 128 -11.82 -6.35 -11.59
C SER A 128 -12.85 -5.30 -11.19
N TYR A 129 -12.47 -4.33 -10.36
CA TYR A 129 -13.28 -3.19 -9.97
C TYR A 129 -12.98 -1.99 -10.87
N ASP A 130 -13.96 -1.08 -10.98
CA ASP A 130 -13.71 0.23 -11.58
C ASP A 130 -12.86 1.08 -10.61
N GLU A 131 -11.99 1.96 -11.12
CA GLU A 131 -11.09 2.81 -10.32
C GLU A 131 -11.82 3.70 -9.30
N ASP A 132 -13.10 4.02 -9.52
CA ASP A 132 -13.91 4.81 -8.58
C ASP A 132 -14.50 4.00 -7.41
N ARG A 133 -14.16 2.72 -7.28
CA ARG A 133 -14.75 1.77 -6.31
C ARG A 133 -13.81 1.47 -5.16
N ALA A 134 -14.38 1.31 -3.97
CA ALA A 134 -13.66 0.85 -2.78
C ALA A 134 -12.86 -0.45 -3.01
N GLY A 135 -13.35 -1.36 -3.85
CA GLY A 135 -12.67 -2.61 -4.14
C GLY A 135 -11.39 -2.48 -4.98
N ALA A 136 -11.19 -1.37 -5.72
CA ALA A 136 -9.97 -1.12 -6.48
C ALA A 136 -8.82 -0.68 -5.56
N HIS A 137 -9.15 0.12 -4.53
CA HIS A 137 -8.21 0.74 -3.57
C HIS A 137 -8.00 -0.08 -2.29
N MET A 138 -8.39 -1.35 -2.26
CA MET A 138 -8.31 -2.13 -1.02
C MET A 138 -7.04 -2.98 -0.96
N GLN A 139 -6.42 -2.96 0.21
CA GLN A 139 -5.40 -3.92 0.61
C GLN A 139 -6.06 -5.25 0.98
N THR A 140 -5.56 -6.35 0.43
CA THR A 140 -6.05 -7.71 0.72
C THR A 140 -5.38 -8.34 1.94
N GLU A 141 -4.30 -7.72 2.43
CA GLU A 141 -3.48 -8.11 3.56
C GLU A 141 -4.23 -7.85 4.89
N LEU A 142 -4.79 -8.91 5.48
CA LEU A 142 -5.72 -8.79 6.61
C LEU A 142 -5.21 -9.49 7.87
N PHE A 143 -5.05 -8.72 8.96
CA PHE A 143 -4.96 -9.32 10.29
C PHE A 143 -6.36 -9.71 10.79
N SER A 144 -6.72 -10.98 10.63
CA SER A 144 -8.03 -11.52 11.02
C SER A 144 -7.96 -12.72 11.97
N ALA A 145 -9.02 -12.97 12.74
CA ALA A 145 -9.13 -14.10 13.66
C ALA A 145 -10.58 -14.57 13.86
N HIS A 146 -10.75 -15.76 14.43
CA HIS A 146 -12.05 -16.28 14.85
C HIS A 146 -12.32 -16.04 16.34
N LEU A 147 -13.60 -15.93 16.71
CA LEU A 147 -14.04 -15.66 18.09
C LEU A 147 -13.49 -16.63 19.15
N GLU A 148 -13.28 -17.90 18.79
CA GLU A 148 -12.81 -18.95 19.71
C GLU A 148 -11.27 -19.00 19.80
N GLU A 149 -10.56 -18.21 19.00
CA GLU A 149 -9.10 -18.08 19.08
C GLU A 149 -8.70 -17.33 20.35
N LYS A 150 -7.59 -17.77 20.98
CA LYS A 150 -6.99 -17.04 22.09
C LYS A 150 -6.25 -15.82 21.58
N LEU A 151 -6.43 -14.68 22.25
CA LEU A 151 -5.75 -13.45 21.84
C LEU A 151 -4.23 -13.61 21.80
N GLY A 152 -3.63 -14.29 22.78
CA GLY A 152 -2.18 -14.55 22.78
C GLY A 152 -1.69 -15.37 21.58
N SER A 153 -2.54 -16.22 20.98
CA SER A 153 -2.21 -16.95 19.76
C SER A 153 -2.28 -16.04 18.53
N ALA A 154 -3.33 -15.23 18.42
CA ALA A 154 -3.47 -14.28 17.32
C ALA A 154 -2.30 -13.27 17.30
N VAL A 155 -1.91 -12.74 18.46
CA VAL A 155 -0.77 -11.82 18.57
C VAL A 155 0.57 -12.50 18.26
N ALA A 156 0.73 -13.78 18.62
CA ALA A 156 1.94 -14.52 18.26
C ALA A 156 2.04 -14.74 16.75
N ARG A 157 0.90 -15.00 16.09
CA ARG A 157 0.83 -15.11 14.63
C ARG A 157 1.12 -13.77 13.95
N LEU A 158 0.50 -12.67 14.41
CA LEU A 158 0.81 -11.33 13.92
C LEU A 158 2.31 -11.05 13.97
N ARG A 159 2.97 -11.35 15.10
CA ARG A 159 4.42 -11.17 15.23
C ARG A 159 5.21 -11.95 14.18
N GLN A 160 4.79 -13.18 13.87
CA GLN A 160 5.43 -13.99 12.84
C GLN A 160 5.19 -13.40 11.45
N GLU A 161 3.95 -13.03 11.13
CA GLU A 161 3.58 -12.44 9.84
C GLU A 161 4.34 -11.12 9.59
N LYS A 162 4.47 -10.23 10.59
CA LYS A 162 5.29 -9.01 10.47
C LYS A 162 6.80 -9.29 10.32
N GLN A 163 7.30 -10.41 10.86
CA GLN A 163 8.71 -10.79 10.71
C GLN A 163 9.00 -11.42 9.35
N GLU A 164 7.97 -11.86 8.65
CA GLU A 164 8.04 -12.47 7.33
C GLU A 164 7.63 -11.47 6.22
N GLY A 165 7.50 -10.17 6.51
CA GLY A 165 7.09 -9.14 5.54
C GLY A 165 5.60 -9.12 5.17
N LYS A 166 4.86 -10.20 5.45
CA LYS A 166 3.46 -10.40 4.99
C LYS A 166 2.42 -9.39 5.50
N LEU A 167 2.73 -8.67 6.58
CA LEU A 167 1.82 -7.72 7.20
C LEU A 167 2.60 -6.53 7.73
N GLU A 168 2.46 -5.40 7.07
CA GLU A 168 3.12 -4.16 7.47
C GLU A 168 2.22 -3.29 8.34
N ASN A 169 1.16 -2.74 7.74
CA ASN A 169 0.35 -1.68 8.36
C ASN A 169 -0.90 -2.20 9.09
N VAL A 170 -0.67 -2.95 10.18
CA VAL A 170 -1.78 -3.49 10.99
C VAL A 170 -2.24 -2.50 12.07
N SER A 171 -3.46 -1.97 11.92
CA SER A 171 -4.10 -1.05 12.88
C SER A 171 -5.29 -1.67 13.64
N GLN A 172 -5.90 -2.71 13.08
CA GLN A 172 -7.05 -3.41 13.67
C GLN A 172 -6.95 -4.94 13.51
N LEU A 173 -7.58 -5.66 14.43
CA LEU A 173 -7.90 -7.07 14.27
C LEU A 173 -9.35 -7.23 13.81
N PHE A 174 -9.54 -7.86 12.65
CA PHE A 174 -10.87 -8.21 12.15
C PHE A 174 -11.32 -9.58 12.66
N ILE A 175 -12.50 -9.65 13.25
CA ILE A 175 -13.09 -10.90 13.71
C ILE A 175 -14.08 -11.41 12.68
N ILE A 176 -13.84 -12.60 12.13
CA ILE A 176 -14.67 -13.20 11.09
C ILE A 176 -15.32 -14.51 11.56
N ASP A 177 -16.49 -14.81 10.98
CA ASP A 177 -17.13 -16.10 11.17
C ASP A 177 -16.52 -17.19 10.25
N LYS A 178 -17.07 -18.41 10.31
CA LYS A 178 -16.62 -19.55 9.49
C LYS A 178 -16.85 -19.39 7.98
N ASN A 179 -17.64 -18.41 7.56
CA ASN A 179 -17.92 -18.06 6.17
C ASN A 179 -17.20 -16.76 5.78
N SER A 180 -16.21 -16.32 6.57
CA SER A 180 -15.47 -15.08 6.40
C SER A 180 -16.31 -13.80 6.53
N VAL A 181 -17.50 -13.88 7.13
CA VAL A 181 -18.36 -12.71 7.36
C VAL A 181 -17.80 -11.91 8.53
N LEU A 182 -17.55 -10.61 8.31
CA LEU A 182 -17.04 -9.68 9.31
C LEU A 182 -18.04 -9.53 10.48
N GLN A 183 -17.55 -9.73 11.71
CA GLN A 183 -18.33 -9.65 12.94
C GLN A 183 -17.94 -8.44 13.79
N TYR A 184 -16.62 -8.23 13.98
CA TYR A 184 -16.07 -7.16 14.82
C TYR A 184 -14.79 -6.61 14.19
N ALA A 185 -14.46 -5.37 14.51
CA ALA A 185 -13.14 -4.79 14.25
C ALA A 185 -12.62 -4.21 15.56
N ILE A 186 -11.43 -4.63 15.98
CA ILE A 186 -10.87 -4.29 17.30
C ILE A 186 -9.56 -3.53 17.09
N PRO A 187 -9.47 -2.25 17.47
CA PRO A 187 -8.23 -1.49 17.44
C PRO A 187 -7.11 -2.18 18.23
N LEU A 188 -5.87 -2.13 17.73
CA LEU A 188 -4.74 -2.71 18.45
C LEU A 188 -4.55 -2.09 19.85
N GLU A 189 -4.83 -0.80 20.00
CA GLU A 189 -4.79 -0.09 21.28
C GLU A 189 -5.78 -0.64 22.33
N ASP A 190 -6.85 -1.28 21.88
CA ASP A 190 -7.81 -1.95 22.75
C ASP A 190 -7.41 -3.40 23.01
N LEU A 191 -6.82 -4.09 22.03
CA LEU A 191 -6.32 -5.45 22.20
C LEU A 191 -5.26 -5.55 23.31
N ILE A 192 -4.43 -4.51 23.51
CA ILE A 192 -3.43 -4.54 24.59
C ILE A 192 -4.04 -4.54 26.00
N LEU A 193 -5.30 -4.11 26.13
CA LEU A 193 -6.03 -4.09 27.40
C LEU A 193 -6.70 -5.44 27.71
N PHE A 194 -6.82 -6.32 26.72
CA PHE A 194 -7.47 -7.61 26.85
C PHE A 194 -6.61 -8.64 27.58
N ASP A 195 -7.25 -9.68 28.11
CA ASP A 195 -6.55 -10.82 28.70
C ASP A 195 -6.10 -11.79 27.60
N PHE A 196 -4.79 -11.87 27.39
CA PHE A 196 -4.14 -12.69 26.36
C PHE A 196 -4.35 -14.20 26.57
N THR A 197 -4.75 -14.63 27.78
CA THR A 197 -5.02 -16.03 28.09
C THR A 197 -6.43 -16.48 27.68
N LYS A 198 -7.34 -15.51 27.51
CA LYS A 198 -8.73 -15.71 27.13
C LYS A 198 -8.93 -15.73 25.62
N THR A 199 -10.09 -16.24 25.21
CA THR A 199 -10.53 -16.15 23.81
C THR A 199 -10.99 -14.72 23.47
N LEU A 200 -10.95 -14.37 22.18
CA LEU A 200 -11.46 -13.09 21.68
C LEU A 200 -12.91 -12.88 22.10
N LYS A 201 -13.74 -13.93 21.98
CA LYS A 201 -15.13 -13.92 22.49
C LYS A 201 -15.23 -13.56 23.96
N GLN A 202 -14.45 -14.20 24.83
CA GLN A 202 -14.48 -13.94 26.28
C GLN A 202 -14.07 -12.50 26.61
N ASN A 203 -13.10 -11.95 25.87
CA ASN A 203 -12.70 -10.56 26.04
C ASN A 203 -13.81 -9.61 25.57
N ILE A 204 -14.36 -9.80 24.37
CA ILE A 204 -15.45 -8.97 23.82
C ILE A 204 -16.68 -9.01 24.74
N GLU A 205 -17.12 -10.20 25.19
CA GLU A 205 -18.27 -10.35 26.10
C GLU A 205 -18.06 -9.69 27.46
N SER A 206 -16.80 -9.46 27.86
CA SER A 206 -16.47 -8.74 29.11
C SER A 206 -16.49 -7.22 28.98
N THR A 207 -16.63 -6.72 27.75
CA THR A 207 -16.76 -5.29 27.41
C THR A 207 -18.22 -4.97 27.04
N GLN A 208 -18.49 -3.72 26.63
CA GLN A 208 -19.78 -3.39 26.02
C GLN A 208 -19.79 -3.90 24.58
N ILE A 209 -20.63 -4.89 24.27
CA ILE A 209 -20.63 -5.62 22.98
C ILE A 209 -20.70 -4.70 21.75
N ASP A 210 -21.43 -3.59 21.84
CA ASP A 210 -21.61 -2.63 20.74
C ASP A 210 -20.35 -1.79 20.44
N HIS A 211 -19.32 -1.85 21.30
CA HIS A 211 -18.13 -1.02 21.16
C HIS A 211 -17.26 -1.38 19.95
N TYR A 212 -17.25 -2.67 19.58
CA TYR A 212 -16.41 -3.21 18.49
C TYR A 212 -17.18 -3.49 17.20
N LYS A 213 -18.35 -2.86 17.04
CA LYS A 213 -19.09 -2.96 15.80
C LYS A 213 -18.26 -2.31 14.68
N PRO A 214 -17.97 -3.02 13.59
CA PRO A 214 -17.08 -2.52 12.54
C PRO A 214 -17.78 -1.43 11.72
N HIS A 215 -17.01 -0.39 11.38
CA HIS A 215 -17.29 0.44 10.21
C HIS A 215 -16.84 -0.35 8.97
N MET A 216 -17.68 -0.38 7.93
CA MET A 216 -17.39 -1.13 6.71
C MET A 216 -17.92 -0.41 5.48
N ALA A 217 -17.17 -0.49 4.39
CA ALA A 217 -17.59 -0.15 3.05
C ALA A 217 -17.99 -1.43 2.29
N ASN A 218 -18.92 -1.31 1.35
CA ASN A 218 -19.11 -2.34 0.34
C ASN A 218 -18.04 -2.17 -0.77
N ASP A 219 -17.57 -3.28 -1.34
CA ASP A 219 -16.61 -3.31 -2.45
C ASP A 219 -17.03 -2.47 -3.67
N MET A 220 -18.33 -2.28 -3.86
CA MET A 220 -18.88 -1.49 -4.98
C MET A 220 -19.24 -0.04 -4.60
N ASP A 221 -19.06 0.36 -3.33
CA ASP A 221 -19.29 1.74 -2.91
C ASP A 221 -18.29 2.67 -3.60
N LEU A 222 -18.71 3.92 -3.83
CA LEU A 222 -17.84 4.93 -4.42
C LEU A 222 -16.73 5.28 -3.41
N MET A 223 -15.50 5.44 -3.89
CA MET A 223 -14.38 5.84 -3.04
C MET A 223 -14.63 7.18 -2.34
N GLN A 224 -15.40 8.08 -2.97
CA GLN A 224 -15.89 9.30 -2.33
C GLN A 224 -16.74 9.05 -1.07
N ASP A 225 -17.65 8.07 -1.11
CA ASP A 225 -18.48 7.71 0.05
C ASP A 225 -17.61 7.11 1.18
N VAL A 226 -16.54 6.39 0.80
CA VAL A 226 -15.55 5.88 1.76
C VAL A 226 -14.78 7.01 2.42
N ALA A 227 -14.28 7.98 1.65
CA ALA A 227 -13.60 9.17 2.15
C ALA A 227 -14.47 9.97 3.14
N ASP A 228 -15.76 10.12 2.82
CA ASP A 228 -16.73 10.76 3.72
C ASP A 228 -16.87 10.00 5.06
N MET A 229 -16.87 8.66 5.04
CA MET A 229 -16.89 7.84 6.27
C MET A 229 -15.63 8.01 7.12
N PHE A 230 -14.45 8.09 6.50
CA PHE A 230 -13.20 8.34 7.22
C PHE A 230 -13.25 9.66 7.99
N GLN A 231 -13.77 10.71 7.35
CA GLN A 231 -13.93 12.02 7.98
C GLN A 231 -15.04 12.06 9.04
N GLU A 232 -16.17 11.40 8.81
CA GLU A 232 -17.30 11.40 9.75
C GLU A 232 -16.97 10.67 11.06
N TYR A 233 -16.20 9.58 10.95
CA TYR A 233 -15.93 8.68 12.08
C TYR A 233 -14.48 8.73 12.60
N ASP A 234 -13.66 9.67 12.12
CA ASP A 234 -12.24 9.81 12.46
C ASP A 234 -11.49 8.46 12.34
N LEU A 235 -11.68 7.75 11.21
CA LEU A 235 -11.11 6.43 10.99
C LEU A 235 -9.66 6.50 10.52
N ASN A 236 -8.85 5.50 10.91
CA ASN A 236 -7.52 5.26 10.33
C ASN A 236 -7.51 4.07 9.35
N VAL A 237 -8.58 3.27 9.37
CA VAL A 237 -8.76 2.10 8.50
C VAL A 237 -10.26 1.79 8.44
N ILE A 238 -10.72 1.27 7.31
CA ILE A 238 -12.06 0.73 7.17
C ILE A 238 -12.01 -0.66 6.54
N ALA A 239 -12.90 -1.56 6.97
CA ALA A 239 -13.04 -2.86 6.33
C ALA A 239 -13.82 -2.74 5.02
N VAL A 240 -13.34 -3.39 3.96
CA VAL A 240 -14.07 -3.54 2.69
C VAL A 240 -14.72 -4.92 2.67
N THR A 241 -16.02 -4.96 2.39
CA THR A 241 -16.81 -6.18 2.42
C THR A 241 -17.61 -6.40 1.15
N SER A 242 -17.86 -7.66 0.81
CA SER A 242 -18.79 -7.98 -0.27
C SER A 242 -20.23 -7.64 0.12
N SER A 243 -21.15 -7.65 -0.84
CA SER A 243 -22.58 -7.46 -0.56
C SER A 243 -23.19 -8.46 0.43
N THR A 244 -22.52 -9.60 0.66
CA THR A 244 -22.91 -10.61 1.66
C THR A 244 -22.20 -10.45 3.01
N GLY A 245 -21.39 -9.40 3.18
CA GLY A 245 -20.63 -9.10 4.40
C GLY A 245 -19.34 -9.89 4.57
N ILE A 246 -18.87 -10.57 3.51
CA ILE A 246 -17.57 -11.26 3.53
C ILE A 246 -16.48 -10.20 3.58
N LEU A 247 -15.53 -10.30 4.51
CA LEU A 247 -14.37 -9.42 4.56
C LEU A 247 -13.49 -9.68 3.34
N LEU A 248 -13.30 -8.64 2.53
CA LEU A 248 -12.58 -8.70 1.26
C LEU A 248 -11.19 -8.07 1.35
N GLY A 249 -11.07 -6.99 2.10
CA GLY A 249 -9.85 -6.19 2.25
C GLY A 249 -10.05 -5.08 3.27
N ARG A 250 -9.13 -4.12 3.29
CA ARG A 250 -9.18 -2.89 4.08
C ARG A 250 -8.71 -1.72 3.22
N ILE A 251 -9.11 -0.51 3.58
CA ILE A 251 -8.55 0.74 3.04
C ILE A 251 -7.95 1.50 4.22
N THR A 252 -6.77 2.08 4.06
CA THR A 252 -6.07 2.87 5.08
C THR A 252 -6.34 4.36 4.89
N TYR A 253 -5.79 5.19 5.77
CA TYR A 253 -6.02 6.65 5.70
C TYR A 253 -5.17 7.31 4.61
N ASP A 254 -4.01 6.75 4.34
CA ASP A 254 -3.06 7.11 3.28
C ASP A 254 -3.73 7.00 1.90
N ASP A 255 -4.35 5.87 1.54
CA ASP A 255 -5.11 5.72 0.29
C ASP A 255 -6.21 6.79 0.14
N ILE A 256 -6.89 7.11 1.25
CA ILE A 256 -7.93 8.15 1.28
C ILE A 256 -7.33 9.54 1.09
N HIS A 257 -6.14 9.77 1.61
CA HIS A 257 -5.44 11.03 1.43
C HIS A 257 -5.08 11.24 -0.05
N ASP A 258 -4.53 10.22 -0.68
CA ASP A 258 -4.06 10.27 -2.07
C ASP A 258 -5.25 10.40 -3.02
N TYR A 259 -6.32 9.61 -2.82
CA TYR A 259 -7.58 9.76 -3.55
C TYR A 259 -8.15 11.19 -3.48
N ILE A 260 -8.11 11.83 -2.31
CA ILE A 260 -8.59 13.22 -2.17
C ILE A 260 -7.69 14.19 -2.95
N GLN A 261 -6.37 13.99 -2.95
CA GLN A 261 -5.45 14.83 -3.72
C GLN A 261 -5.65 14.68 -5.22
N GLU A 262 -5.77 13.45 -5.70
CA GLU A 262 -6.01 13.12 -7.11
C GLU A 262 -7.34 13.67 -7.58
N SER A 263 -8.43 13.41 -6.85
CA SER A 263 -9.75 13.93 -7.22
C SER A 263 -9.79 15.46 -7.24
N ALA A 264 -9.09 16.13 -6.32
CA ALA A 264 -8.98 17.59 -6.35
C ALA A 264 -8.22 18.09 -7.59
N THR A 265 -7.17 17.38 -7.98
CA THR A 265 -6.35 17.68 -9.16
C THR A 265 -7.15 17.46 -10.45
N GLU A 266 -7.83 16.33 -10.59
CA GLU A 266 -8.71 16.00 -11.71
C GLU A 266 -9.85 17.04 -11.85
N GLN A 267 -10.44 17.48 -10.74
CA GLN A 267 -11.46 18.54 -10.76
C GLN A 267 -10.90 19.88 -11.28
N ILE A 268 -9.66 20.21 -10.94
CA ILE A 268 -8.98 21.42 -11.44
C ILE A 268 -8.73 21.30 -12.95
N TYR A 269 -8.28 20.16 -13.43
CA TYR A 269 -8.06 19.90 -14.86
C TYR A 269 -9.36 19.98 -15.66
N ASN A 270 -10.39 19.28 -15.20
CA ASN A 270 -11.74 19.35 -15.75
C ASN A 270 -12.27 20.79 -15.82
N LEU A 271 -12.01 21.61 -14.79
CA LEU A 271 -12.39 23.03 -14.77
C LEU A 271 -11.55 23.89 -15.72
N ALA A 272 -10.27 23.56 -15.89
CA ALA A 272 -9.36 24.23 -16.82
C ALA A 272 -9.65 23.86 -18.29
N GLY A 273 -10.44 22.81 -18.54
CA GLY A 273 -10.72 22.29 -19.88
C GLY A 273 -9.49 21.62 -20.50
N VAL A 274 -8.63 21.07 -19.64
CA VAL A 274 -7.41 20.33 -19.96
C VAL A 274 -7.74 18.90 -19.57
N ASP A 275 -7.83 17.98 -20.53
CA ASP A 275 -7.88 16.53 -20.20
C ASP A 275 -6.46 16.08 -19.79
N ASP A 276 -6.37 15.07 -18.93
CA ASP A 276 -5.12 14.52 -18.37
C ASP A 276 -4.09 14.11 -19.45
N GLU A 277 -4.51 13.87 -20.69
CA GLU A 277 -3.62 13.54 -21.83
C GLU A 277 -2.67 14.69 -22.27
N SER A 278 -2.44 15.73 -21.47
CA SER A 278 -1.60 16.88 -21.86
C SER A 278 -0.42 17.19 -20.93
N GLU A 279 -0.08 16.31 -20.01
CA GLU A 279 1.22 16.33 -19.32
C GLU A 279 2.33 15.64 -20.15
N GLU A 280 2.48 15.99 -21.43
CA GLU A 280 3.67 15.65 -22.22
C GLU A 280 4.06 16.81 -23.15
N ASP A 281 4.47 17.94 -22.57
CA ASP A 281 5.42 18.90 -23.15
C ASP A 281 5.45 20.14 -22.25
N ASP A 282 6.41 20.19 -21.32
CA ASP A 282 7.06 21.38 -20.73
C ASP A 282 7.23 21.29 -19.20
N THR A 283 8.27 20.58 -18.71
CA THR A 283 9.45 21.19 -18.04
C THR A 283 10.51 20.20 -17.63
#